data_AF-A3VL88-F1
#
_entry.id   AF-A3VL88-F1
#
_cell.length_a   1.000
_cell.length_b   1.000
_cell.length_c   1.000
_cell.angle_alpha   90.00
_cell.angle_beta   90.00
_cell.angle_gamma   90.00
#
_symmetry.space_group_name_H-M   'P 1'
#
loop_
_entity.id
_entity.type
_entity.pdbx_description
1 polymer ?
#
loop_
_entity_poly.entity_id
_entity_poly.type
_entity_poly.pdbx_seq_one_letter_code
_entity_poly.pdbx_strand_id
1 'polypeptide(L)'
;MNLQLVIKHRVGVRMERLGADERPRFRVLSDHWEAALATLGDLSRTLDKAGVEHFVSDGTLLGLIRDAGFIPGDNDIDVKLPLEALTPDLVATLAGAGFVPFRQIFVQNRLVNVGVSRDSFHIDIAGLYCEDGTAFYDQPMLHSTGCFRNGFLTYGFPHTGRERFTVAGVRLWRPSAPERMLGAFYGPGWRVPVTHWDHFFSPPGLVRATGAPEFLRRVAGRWTEAQGAGDGPPPMPPADPMPPLEIKERRGWRNRIPWF
;
A
#
# COMPACT_ATOMS: atom_id res chain seq x y z
N MET A 1 -11.83 13.31 11.80
CA MET A 1 -10.43 13.15 12.23
C MET A 1 -9.70 14.43 11.82
N ASN A 2 -8.90 15.05 12.71
CA ASN A 2 -8.20 16.30 12.38
C ASN A 2 -6.81 15.96 11.85
N LEU A 3 -6.51 16.34 10.60
CA LEU A 3 -5.15 16.24 10.04
C LEU A 3 -4.20 17.15 10.82
N GLN A 4 -3.15 16.58 11.38
CA GLN A 4 -2.11 17.35 12.03
C GLN A 4 -1.13 17.91 10.97
N LEU A 5 -0.92 19.23 10.97
CA LEU A 5 0.08 19.87 10.13
C LEU A 5 1.36 20.13 10.94
N VAL A 6 2.48 19.55 10.50
CA VAL A 6 3.78 19.69 11.15
C VAL A 6 4.72 20.48 10.24
N ILE A 7 5.01 21.71 10.64
CA ILE A 7 5.90 22.60 9.89
C ILE A 7 7.35 22.14 10.07
N LYS A 8 7.99 21.81 8.95
CA LYS A 8 9.43 21.53 8.90
C LYS A 8 10.02 22.12 7.62
N HIS A 9 10.89 23.11 7.77
CA HIS A 9 11.47 23.84 6.64
C HIS A 9 12.34 22.95 5.74
N ARG A 10 12.94 21.89 6.28
CA ARG A 10 13.72 20.88 5.53
C ARG A 10 13.39 19.49 6.03
N VAL A 11 12.68 18.71 5.22
CA VAL A 11 12.28 17.34 5.56
C VAL A 11 13.26 16.31 5.03
N GLY A 12 13.94 16.59 3.91
CA GLY A 12 14.85 15.62 3.27
C GLY A 12 14.07 14.43 2.73
N VAL A 13 13.37 14.65 1.60
CA VAL A 13 12.67 13.59 0.87
C VAL A 13 13.39 13.39 -0.44
N ARG A 14 13.75 12.15 -0.77
CA ARG A 14 14.39 11.81 -2.05
C ARG A 14 13.86 10.49 -2.58
N MET A 15 13.85 10.37 -3.91
CA MET A 15 13.63 9.11 -4.60
C MET A 15 14.83 8.86 -5.50
N GLU A 16 15.34 7.64 -5.42
CA GLU A 16 16.37 7.11 -6.29
C GLU A 16 15.74 6.15 -7.27
N ARG A 17 15.99 6.36 -8.56
CA ARG A 17 15.67 5.39 -9.61
C ARG A 17 16.89 4.48 -9.77
N LEU A 18 16.63 3.18 -9.79
CA LEU A 18 17.63 2.15 -10.02
C LEU A 18 17.35 1.53 -11.39
N GLY A 19 18.36 1.39 -12.24
CA GLY A 19 18.19 0.88 -13.61
C GLY A 19 17.94 1.98 -14.66
N ALA A 20 17.52 1.56 -15.85
CA ALA A 20 17.43 2.42 -17.04
C ALA A 20 16.46 3.60 -16.88
N ASP A 21 16.68 4.68 -17.64
CA ASP A 21 15.87 5.90 -17.60
C ASP A 21 14.40 5.67 -17.97
N GLU A 22 14.08 4.61 -18.70
CA GLU A 22 12.72 4.26 -19.09
C GLU A 22 11.99 3.47 -17.99
N ARG A 23 10.80 3.93 -17.61
CA ARG A 23 9.95 3.18 -16.66
C ARG A 23 9.57 1.84 -17.26
N PRO A 24 9.75 0.72 -16.53
CA PRO A 24 9.27 -0.58 -17.00
C PRO A 24 7.76 -0.52 -17.24
N ARG A 25 7.30 -1.16 -18.32
CA ARG A 25 5.87 -1.43 -18.51
C ARG A 25 5.49 -2.62 -17.65
N PHE A 26 4.68 -2.38 -16.63
CA PHE A 26 4.21 -3.43 -15.74
C PHE A 26 2.92 -4.06 -16.25
N ARG A 27 2.78 -5.35 -15.97
CA ARG A 27 1.61 -6.15 -16.32
C ARG A 27 0.45 -5.86 -15.37
N VAL A 28 -0.76 -5.83 -15.90
CA VAL A 28 -1.98 -5.81 -15.09
C VAL A 28 -2.12 -7.14 -14.36
N LEU A 29 -2.31 -7.10 -13.05
CA LEU A 29 -2.27 -8.28 -12.20
C LEU A 29 -3.44 -9.24 -12.47
N SER A 30 -4.65 -8.68 -12.67
CA SER A 30 -5.86 -9.47 -12.94
C SER A 30 -5.78 -10.28 -14.23
N ASP A 31 -5.09 -9.73 -15.24
CA ASP A 31 -4.95 -10.33 -16.57
C ASP A 31 -3.93 -11.48 -16.58
N HIS A 32 -3.07 -11.52 -15.57
CA HIS A 32 -2.01 -12.51 -15.40
C HIS A 32 -2.03 -13.13 -14.00
N TRP A 33 -3.24 -13.43 -13.50
CA TRP A 33 -3.53 -13.88 -12.14
C TRP A 33 -2.55 -14.94 -11.59
N GLU A 34 -2.38 -16.08 -12.28
CA GLU A 34 -1.54 -17.15 -11.73
C GLU A 34 -0.08 -16.72 -11.58
N ALA A 35 0.44 -15.97 -12.57
CA ALA A 35 1.82 -15.52 -12.56
C ALA A 35 2.05 -14.43 -11.49
N ALA A 36 1.13 -13.46 -11.39
CA ALA A 36 1.19 -12.42 -10.35
C ALA A 36 1.13 -13.03 -8.94
N LEU A 37 0.23 -13.99 -8.72
CA LEU A 37 0.10 -14.67 -7.44
C LEU A 37 1.33 -15.54 -7.11
N ALA A 38 1.91 -16.19 -8.12
CA ALA A 38 3.17 -16.93 -7.96
C ALA A 38 4.33 -16.00 -7.58
N THR A 39 4.43 -14.83 -8.22
CA THR A 39 5.43 -13.79 -7.89
C THR A 39 5.26 -13.28 -6.46
N LEU A 40 4.04 -13.00 -6.02
CA LEU A 40 3.75 -12.63 -4.63
C LEU A 40 4.10 -13.76 -3.65
N GLY A 41 3.81 -15.01 -4.00
CA GLY A 41 4.19 -16.18 -3.21
C GLY A 41 5.72 -16.36 -3.10
N ASP A 42 6.45 -16.10 -4.19
CA ASP A 42 7.92 -16.11 -4.18
C ASP A 42 8.49 -15.00 -3.32
N LEU A 43 7.93 -13.78 -3.41
CA LEU A 43 8.31 -12.67 -2.54
C LEU A 43 8.12 -13.05 -1.07
N SER A 44 6.95 -13.58 -0.73
CA SER A 44 6.63 -13.97 0.64
C SER A 44 7.59 -15.04 1.16
N ARG A 45 7.93 -16.05 0.34
CA ARG A 45 8.93 -17.07 0.71
C ARG A 45 10.33 -16.49 0.89
N THR A 46 10.74 -15.53 0.05
CA THR A 46 12.04 -14.88 0.18
C THR A 46 12.13 -14.08 1.48
N LEU A 47 11.09 -13.31 1.81
CA LEU A 47 11.01 -12.56 3.06
C LEU A 47 10.97 -13.49 4.29
N ASP A 48 10.19 -14.58 4.24
CA ASP A 48 10.14 -15.60 5.30
C ASP A 48 11.54 -16.22 5.54
N LYS A 49 12.28 -16.57 4.47
CA LYS A 49 13.65 -17.11 4.58
C LYS A 49 14.65 -16.11 5.16
N ALA A 50 14.42 -14.82 4.92
CA ALA A 50 15.21 -13.74 5.50
C ALA A 50 14.81 -13.40 6.95
N GLY A 51 13.80 -14.08 7.52
CA GLY A 51 13.30 -13.79 8.86
C GLY A 51 12.53 -12.47 8.96
N VAL A 52 12.07 -11.92 7.82
CA VAL A 52 11.40 -10.62 7.76
C VAL A 52 9.89 -10.78 7.85
N GLU A 53 9.31 -10.12 8.86
CA GLU A 53 7.87 -10.02 8.98
C GLU A 53 7.28 -9.21 7.83
N HIS A 54 6.18 -9.70 7.27
CA HIS A 54 5.51 -9.03 6.16
C HIS A 54 4.07 -9.50 6.05
N PHE A 55 3.25 -8.72 5.35
CA PHE A 55 1.89 -9.08 4.96
C PHE A 55 1.45 -8.28 3.73
N VAL A 56 0.48 -8.81 2.99
CA VAL A 56 -0.16 -8.08 1.87
C VAL A 56 -0.98 -6.91 2.38
N SER A 57 -0.94 -5.78 1.69
CA SER A 57 -1.62 -4.55 2.10
C SER A 57 -2.33 -3.85 0.94
N ASP A 58 -2.92 -2.68 1.21
CA ASP A 58 -3.44 -1.74 0.20
C ASP A 58 -4.31 -2.44 -0.88
N GLY A 59 -4.06 -2.18 -2.17
CA GLY A 59 -4.88 -2.68 -3.27
C GLY A 59 -4.84 -4.20 -3.38
N THR A 60 -3.68 -4.79 -3.10
CA THR A 60 -3.49 -6.24 -3.07
C THR A 60 -4.35 -6.91 -2.00
N LEU A 61 -4.34 -6.42 -0.76
CA LEU A 61 -5.19 -6.96 0.32
C LEU A 61 -6.67 -6.76 -0.01
N LEU A 62 -7.04 -5.58 -0.50
CA LEU A 62 -8.43 -5.27 -0.85
C LEU A 62 -8.96 -6.24 -1.91
N GLY A 63 -8.23 -6.44 -3.01
CA GLY A 63 -8.62 -7.38 -4.06
C GLY A 63 -8.75 -8.80 -3.53
N LEU A 64 -7.74 -9.29 -2.80
CA LEU A 64 -7.71 -10.67 -2.32
C LEU A 64 -8.87 -10.97 -1.36
N ILE A 65 -9.30 -9.98 -0.58
CA ILE A 65 -10.38 -10.12 0.40
C ILE A 65 -11.77 -9.86 -0.22
N ARG A 66 -11.93 -8.80 -1.00
CA ARG A 66 -13.22 -8.36 -1.54
C ARG A 66 -13.60 -9.14 -2.80
N ASP A 67 -12.65 -9.31 -3.71
CA ASP A 67 -12.88 -9.77 -5.07
C ASP A 67 -12.40 -11.22 -5.30
N ALA A 68 -11.76 -11.83 -4.30
CA ALA A 68 -11.09 -13.13 -4.40
C ALA A 68 -10.10 -13.17 -5.59
N GLY A 69 -9.42 -12.04 -5.82
CA GLY A 69 -8.62 -11.77 -7.01
C GLY A 69 -7.71 -10.55 -6.83
N PHE A 70 -6.98 -10.15 -7.88
CA PHE A 70 -6.43 -8.79 -7.93
C PHE A 70 -7.50 -7.84 -8.49
N ILE A 71 -7.41 -6.56 -8.13
CA ILE A 71 -8.34 -5.54 -8.63
C ILE A 71 -8.16 -5.40 -10.15
N PRO A 72 -9.24 -5.36 -10.95
CA PRO A 72 -9.13 -5.16 -12.39
C PRO A 72 -8.40 -3.88 -12.76
N GLY A 73 -7.42 -3.97 -13.66
CA GLY A 73 -6.62 -2.83 -14.11
C GLY A 73 -5.47 -2.43 -13.17
N ASP A 74 -5.41 -3.01 -11.98
CA ASP A 74 -4.34 -2.79 -11.00
C ASP A 74 -3.04 -3.47 -11.47
N ASN A 75 -1.89 -2.82 -11.26
CA ASN A 75 -0.62 -3.24 -11.86
C ASN A 75 0.55 -3.37 -10.88
N ASP A 76 0.31 -3.19 -9.59
CA ASP A 76 1.31 -3.36 -8.55
C ASP A 76 0.85 -4.18 -7.34
N ILE A 77 1.80 -4.92 -6.78
CA ILE A 77 1.61 -5.75 -5.58
C ILE A 77 2.07 -4.93 -4.38
N ASP A 78 1.21 -4.75 -3.40
CA ASP A 78 1.51 -4.02 -2.17
C ASP A 78 1.83 -4.96 -1.01
N VAL A 79 3.00 -4.74 -0.40
CA VAL A 79 3.43 -5.44 0.80
C VAL A 79 3.94 -4.43 1.83
N LYS A 80 3.56 -4.63 3.08
CA LYS A 80 4.14 -3.90 4.22
C LYS A 80 4.99 -4.81 5.10
N LEU A 81 6.06 -4.25 5.63
CA LEU A 81 7.00 -4.88 6.57
C LEU A 81 7.49 -3.87 7.62
N PRO A 82 8.06 -4.30 8.76
CA PRO A 82 8.63 -3.38 9.75
C PRO A 82 9.73 -2.53 9.12
N LEU A 83 9.66 -1.21 9.33
CA LEU A 83 10.52 -0.25 8.65
C LEU A 83 12.01 -0.49 8.89
N GLU A 84 12.37 -0.95 10.08
CA GLU A 84 13.72 -1.33 10.46
C GLU A 84 14.26 -2.53 9.66
N ALA A 85 13.39 -3.36 9.10
CA ALA A 85 13.77 -4.46 8.23
C ALA A 85 14.00 -3.99 6.78
N LEU A 86 13.57 -2.78 6.40
CA LEU A 86 13.78 -2.22 5.07
C LEU A 86 15.22 -1.67 4.93
N THR A 87 16.18 -2.59 4.84
CA THR A 87 17.63 -2.29 4.80
C THR A 87 18.23 -2.51 3.41
N PRO A 88 19.42 -1.95 3.12
CA PRO A 88 20.18 -2.30 1.92
C PRO A 88 20.42 -3.81 1.76
N ASP A 89 20.64 -4.53 2.87
CA ASP A 89 20.86 -5.98 2.86
C ASP A 89 19.59 -6.74 2.46
N LEU A 90 18.41 -6.28 2.88
CA LEU A 90 17.14 -6.83 2.40
C LEU A 90 16.98 -6.60 0.89
N VAL A 91 17.32 -5.40 0.40
CA VAL A 91 17.29 -5.10 -1.05
C VAL A 91 18.24 -6.02 -1.81
N ALA A 92 19.44 -6.26 -1.30
CA ALA A 92 20.41 -7.19 -1.89
C ALA A 92 19.90 -8.65 -1.84
N THR A 93 19.21 -9.04 -0.77
CA THR A 93 18.59 -10.37 -0.63
C THR A 93 17.48 -10.59 -1.66
N LEU A 94 16.63 -9.58 -1.87
CA LEU A 94 15.61 -9.61 -2.92
C LEU A 94 16.27 -9.70 -4.31
N ALA A 95 17.35 -8.93 -4.54
CA ALA A 95 18.10 -8.99 -5.79
C ALA A 95 18.69 -10.39 -6.06
N GLY A 96 19.31 -11.00 -5.05
CA GLY A 96 19.83 -12.38 -5.13
C GLY A 96 18.75 -13.43 -5.37
N ALA A 97 17.50 -13.14 -5.01
CA ALA A 97 16.34 -13.99 -5.27
C ALA A 97 15.67 -13.72 -6.65
N GLY A 98 16.27 -12.89 -7.49
CA GLY A 98 15.80 -12.61 -8.85
C GLY A 98 14.76 -11.49 -8.96
N PHE A 99 14.55 -10.70 -7.91
CA PHE A 99 13.81 -9.45 -8.01
C PHE A 99 14.76 -8.34 -8.50
N VAL A 100 14.25 -7.39 -9.27
CA VAL A 100 15.03 -6.26 -9.79
C VAL A 100 14.57 -4.98 -9.08
N PRO A 101 15.34 -4.44 -8.13
CA PRO A 101 15.06 -3.14 -7.53
C PRO A 101 15.16 -2.05 -8.58
N PHE A 102 14.13 -1.21 -8.68
CA PHE A 102 14.09 -0.11 -9.64
C PHE A 102 13.80 1.26 -8.99
N ARG A 103 13.39 1.26 -7.71
CA ARG A 103 13.07 2.48 -6.98
C ARG A 103 13.37 2.35 -5.50
N GLN A 104 13.93 3.39 -4.91
CA GLN A 104 14.03 3.57 -3.47
C GLN A 104 13.53 4.96 -3.08
N ILE A 105 12.76 5.04 -2.01
CA ILE A 105 12.19 6.28 -1.50
C ILE A 105 12.64 6.49 -0.07
N PHE A 106 13.15 7.68 0.20
CA PHE A 106 13.66 8.05 1.51
C PHE A 106 12.94 9.27 2.07
N VAL A 107 12.68 9.20 3.36
CA VAL A 107 12.18 10.32 4.18
C VAL A 107 13.15 10.47 5.34
N GLN A 108 13.72 11.66 5.51
CA GLN A 108 14.68 11.96 6.59
C GLN A 108 15.84 10.95 6.63
N ASN A 109 16.37 10.60 5.45
CA ASN A 109 17.42 9.58 5.25
C ASN A 109 17.06 8.14 5.66
N ARG A 110 15.83 7.87 6.09
CA ARG A 110 15.31 6.50 6.28
C ARG A 110 14.73 6.00 4.98
N LEU A 111 15.09 4.78 4.57
CA LEU A 111 14.46 4.09 3.46
C LEU A 111 13.05 3.69 3.88
N VAL A 112 12.01 4.23 3.24
CA VAL A 112 10.60 4.01 3.62
C VAL A 112 9.82 3.18 2.61
N ASN A 113 10.28 3.12 1.37
CA ASN A 113 9.67 2.29 0.33
C ASN A 113 10.71 1.84 -0.70
N VAL A 114 10.59 0.58 -1.14
CA VAL A 114 11.37 0.00 -2.22
C VAL A 114 10.39 -0.54 -3.27
N GLY A 115 10.58 -0.10 -4.51
CA GLY A 115 9.94 -0.70 -5.68
C GLY A 115 10.86 -1.75 -6.29
N VAL A 116 10.40 -3.00 -6.34
CA VAL A 116 11.08 -4.09 -7.04
C VAL A 116 10.18 -4.67 -8.12
N SER A 117 10.77 -5.34 -9.10
CA SER A 117 10.01 -6.03 -10.14
C SER A 117 10.50 -7.44 -10.37
N ARG A 118 9.62 -8.30 -10.87
CA ARG A 118 10.00 -9.64 -11.37
C ARG A 118 9.03 -10.04 -12.47
N ASP A 119 9.55 -10.48 -13.61
CA ASP A 119 8.76 -10.88 -14.77
C ASP A 119 7.72 -9.82 -15.22
N SER A 120 8.11 -8.54 -15.13
CA SER A 120 7.25 -7.37 -15.40
C SER A 120 6.08 -7.17 -14.43
N PHE A 121 6.08 -7.82 -13.27
CA PHE A 121 5.21 -7.46 -12.15
C PHE A 121 5.92 -6.49 -11.23
N HIS A 122 5.25 -5.39 -10.90
CA HIS A 122 5.70 -4.39 -9.94
C HIS A 122 5.27 -4.80 -8.54
N ILE A 123 6.18 -4.68 -7.59
CA ILE A 123 5.93 -4.88 -6.16
C ILE A 123 6.40 -3.62 -5.42
N ASP A 124 5.48 -3.01 -4.68
CA ASP A 124 5.76 -1.93 -3.74
C ASP A 124 5.85 -2.46 -2.31
N ILE A 125 7.05 -2.29 -1.73
CA ILE A 125 7.37 -2.72 -0.38
C ILE A 125 7.50 -1.48 0.49
N ALA A 126 6.53 -1.25 1.37
CA ALA A 126 6.50 -0.10 2.26
C ALA A 126 6.83 -0.48 3.72
N GLY A 127 7.68 0.32 4.37
CA GLY A 127 8.03 0.15 5.77
C GLY A 127 7.00 0.76 6.71
N LEU A 128 6.66 0.07 7.79
CA LEU A 128 5.79 0.56 8.87
C LEU A 128 6.55 0.70 10.19
N TYR A 129 6.14 1.65 11.02
CA TYR A 129 6.57 1.75 12.42
C TYR A 129 5.35 1.75 13.33
N CYS A 130 5.48 1.22 14.55
CA CYS A 130 4.38 1.10 15.50
C CYS A 130 4.61 2.00 16.71
N GLU A 131 3.59 2.75 17.10
CA GLU A 131 3.53 3.54 18.34
C GLU A 131 2.20 3.24 19.03
N ASP A 132 2.23 2.82 20.30
CA ASP A 132 1.04 2.54 21.13
C ASP A 132 -0.05 1.68 20.45
N GLY A 133 0.37 0.61 19.76
CA GLY A 133 -0.55 -0.32 19.06
C GLY A 133 -1.11 0.20 17.74
N THR A 134 -0.71 1.40 17.30
CA THR A 134 -1.02 1.95 15.98
C THR A 134 0.18 1.82 15.07
N ALA A 135 -0.02 1.30 13.86
CA ALA A 135 1.01 1.27 12.82
C ALA A 135 0.91 2.51 11.95
N PHE A 136 2.06 3.01 11.51
CA PHE A 136 2.20 4.18 10.66
C PHE A 136 3.12 3.90 9.48
N TYR A 137 2.86 4.54 8.35
CA TYR A 137 3.81 4.63 7.24
C TYR A 137 3.84 6.05 6.69
N ASP A 138 5.01 6.45 6.17
CA ASP A 138 5.24 7.77 5.62
C ASP A 138 5.28 7.70 4.09
N GLN A 139 4.33 8.38 3.44
CA GLN A 139 4.21 8.48 1.99
C GLN A 139 4.66 9.87 1.52
N PRO A 140 5.85 10.00 0.92
CA PRO A 140 6.25 11.26 0.31
C PRO A 140 5.51 11.51 -1.00
N MET A 141 5.10 12.76 -1.21
CA MET A 141 4.38 13.16 -2.41
C MET A 141 5.35 13.60 -3.52
N LEU A 142 6.09 12.66 -4.10
CA LEU A 142 7.09 12.95 -5.12
C LEU A 142 6.46 13.10 -6.52
N HIS A 143 5.73 14.19 -6.73
CA HIS A 143 5.18 14.53 -8.04
C HIS A 143 6.23 15.15 -8.98
N SER A 144 6.19 14.74 -10.26
CA SER A 144 7.06 15.23 -11.33
C SER A 144 6.97 16.74 -11.57
N THR A 145 5.82 17.35 -11.25
CA THR A 145 5.60 18.80 -11.38
C THR A 145 6.31 19.64 -10.31
N GLY A 146 6.96 19.02 -9.32
CA GLY A 146 7.71 19.71 -8.27
C GLY A 146 6.84 20.38 -7.20
N CYS A 147 5.52 20.40 -7.36
CA CYS A 147 4.58 21.07 -6.45
C CYS A 147 4.48 20.43 -5.06
N PHE A 148 4.92 19.19 -4.89
CA PHE A 148 4.87 18.46 -3.63
C PHE A 148 6.26 18.06 -3.12
N ARG A 149 7.27 18.89 -3.39
CA ARG A 149 8.61 18.69 -2.84
C ARG A 149 8.67 19.02 -1.35
N ASN A 150 9.60 18.38 -0.65
CA ASN A 150 9.98 18.70 0.73
C ASN A 150 8.86 18.49 1.76
N GLY A 151 8.04 17.44 1.58
CA GLY A 151 7.07 16.99 2.56
C GLY A 151 6.58 15.56 2.31
N PHE A 152 5.91 15.00 3.30
CA PHE A 152 5.29 13.68 3.25
C PHE A 152 4.00 13.65 4.08
N LEU A 153 3.19 12.63 3.81
CA LEU A 153 1.97 12.31 4.54
C LEU A 153 2.23 11.08 5.40
N THR A 154 1.73 11.08 6.64
CA THR A 154 1.75 9.90 7.52
C THR A 154 0.33 9.37 7.62
N TYR A 155 0.19 8.06 7.39
CA TYR A 155 -1.07 7.34 7.54
C TYR A 155 -0.98 6.41 8.74
N GLY A 156 -2.00 6.41 9.59
CA GLY A 156 -2.13 5.56 10.76
C GLY A 156 -3.24 4.52 10.57
N PHE A 157 -3.01 3.32 11.08
CA PHE A 157 -4.01 2.24 11.10
C PHE A 157 -3.78 1.30 12.28
N PRO A 158 -4.82 0.59 12.77
CA PRO A 158 -4.65 -0.35 13.88
C PRO A 158 -3.68 -1.48 13.53
N HIS A 159 -2.66 -1.71 14.35
CA HIS A 159 -1.77 -2.86 14.17
C HIS A 159 -2.43 -4.10 14.78
N THR A 160 -2.70 -5.11 13.95
CA THR A 160 -3.48 -6.30 14.34
C THR A 160 -2.67 -7.59 14.30
N GLY A 161 -1.34 -7.47 14.24
CA GLY A 161 -0.45 -8.60 13.95
C GLY A 161 -0.69 -9.15 12.54
N ARG A 162 -0.25 -10.39 12.30
CA ARG A 162 -0.43 -11.09 11.04
C ARG A 162 -0.78 -12.55 11.24
N GLU A 163 -1.50 -13.11 10.28
CA GLU A 163 -1.81 -14.53 10.23
C GLU A 163 -1.58 -15.11 8.83
N ARG A 164 -1.40 -16.43 8.78
CA ARG A 164 -1.28 -17.15 7.52
C ARG A 164 -2.65 -17.29 6.87
N PHE A 165 -2.69 -17.11 5.56
CA PHE A 165 -3.86 -17.45 4.75
C PHE A 165 -3.41 -18.05 3.42
N THR A 166 -4.30 -18.79 2.76
CA THR A 166 -4.01 -19.47 1.50
C THR A 166 -4.92 -18.94 0.41
N VAL A 167 -4.34 -18.55 -0.72
CA VAL A 167 -5.06 -18.10 -1.91
C VAL A 167 -4.64 -19.01 -3.06
N ALA A 168 -5.59 -19.75 -3.63
CA ALA A 168 -5.34 -20.68 -4.75
C ALA A 168 -4.08 -21.57 -4.54
N GLY A 169 -3.89 -22.09 -3.33
CA GLY A 169 -2.74 -22.93 -2.95
C GLY A 169 -1.46 -22.18 -2.58
N VAL A 170 -1.39 -20.86 -2.77
CA VAL A 170 -0.27 -20.01 -2.36
C VAL A 170 -0.47 -19.55 -0.93
N ARG A 171 0.48 -19.88 -0.04
CA ARG A 171 0.49 -19.44 1.36
C ARG A 171 1.10 -18.04 1.47
N LEU A 172 0.36 -17.13 2.08
CA LEU A 172 0.70 -15.72 2.26
C LEU A 172 0.44 -15.28 3.71
N TRP A 173 0.85 -14.06 4.03
CA TRP A 173 0.52 -13.39 5.29
C TRP A 173 -0.43 -12.22 5.04
N ARG A 174 -1.45 -12.08 5.89
CA ARG A 174 -2.36 -10.92 5.93
C ARG A 174 -2.40 -10.35 7.36
N PRO A 175 -2.88 -9.11 7.56
CA PRO A 175 -3.23 -8.63 8.90
C PRO A 175 -4.27 -9.56 9.54
N SER A 176 -4.19 -9.81 10.85
CA SER A 176 -5.13 -10.75 11.51
C SER A 176 -6.57 -10.23 11.57
N ALA A 177 -6.75 -8.91 11.47
CA ALA A 177 -8.06 -8.27 11.32
C ALA A 177 -8.02 -7.35 10.08
N PRO A 178 -8.07 -7.92 8.86
CA PRO A 178 -7.84 -7.18 7.61
C PRO A 178 -8.87 -6.06 7.39
N GLU A 179 -10.10 -6.24 7.86
CA GLU A 179 -11.15 -5.22 7.81
C GLU A 179 -10.80 -3.94 8.57
N ARG A 180 -9.97 -4.00 9.63
CA ARG A 180 -9.51 -2.80 10.35
C ARG A 180 -8.51 -2.00 9.52
N MET A 181 -7.63 -2.67 8.79
CA MET A 181 -6.72 -2.01 7.85
C MET A 181 -7.49 -1.45 6.66
N LEU A 182 -8.37 -2.25 6.04
CA LEU A 182 -9.17 -1.82 4.89
C LEU A 182 -10.11 -0.65 5.27
N GLY A 183 -10.67 -0.65 6.48
CA GLY A 183 -11.43 0.49 6.99
C GLY A 183 -10.59 1.74 7.18
N ALA A 184 -9.33 1.62 7.62
CA ALA A 184 -8.43 2.75 7.73
C ALA A 184 -7.97 3.28 6.34
N PHE A 185 -7.83 2.42 5.34
CA PHE A 185 -7.34 2.82 4.02
C PHE A 185 -8.45 3.28 3.08
N TYR A 186 -9.63 2.66 3.15
CA TYR A 186 -10.73 2.87 2.20
C TYR A 186 -12.03 3.31 2.87
N GLY A 187 -12.08 3.37 4.22
CA GLY A 187 -13.26 3.72 5.00
C GLY A 187 -14.26 2.59 5.18
N PRO A 188 -15.33 2.79 5.97
CA PRO A 188 -16.32 1.74 6.25
C PRO A 188 -17.01 1.17 5.00
N GLY A 189 -17.05 1.95 3.90
CA GLY A 189 -17.63 1.55 2.62
C GLY A 189 -16.73 0.68 1.72
N TRP A 190 -15.53 0.28 2.17
CA TRP A 190 -14.49 -0.36 1.35
C TRP A 190 -14.93 -1.58 0.51
N ARG A 191 -16.02 -2.24 0.93
CA ARG A 191 -16.61 -3.38 0.22
C ARG A 191 -17.29 -3.00 -1.10
N VAL A 192 -17.60 -1.72 -1.31
CA VAL A 192 -18.25 -1.21 -2.52
C VAL A 192 -17.22 -0.39 -3.30
N PRO A 193 -16.93 -0.76 -4.57
CA PRO A 193 -16.06 0.05 -5.42
C PRO A 193 -16.58 1.48 -5.58
N VAL A 194 -15.66 2.43 -5.64
CA VAL A 194 -15.96 3.85 -5.90
C VAL A 194 -15.36 4.27 -7.23
N THR A 195 -15.98 5.25 -7.88
CA THR A 195 -15.55 5.76 -9.20
C THR A 195 -14.51 6.87 -9.10
N HIS A 196 -14.42 7.54 -7.95
CA HIS A 196 -13.42 8.57 -7.67
C HIS A 196 -12.62 8.19 -6.42
N TRP A 197 -11.31 8.14 -6.57
CA TRP A 197 -10.39 7.87 -5.45
C TRP A 197 -9.11 8.69 -5.62
N ASP A 198 -8.84 9.58 -4.67
CA ASP A 198 -7.54 10.24 -4.55
C ASP A 198 -6.66 9.41 -3.62
N HIS A 199 -5.64 8.76 -4.19
CA HIS A 199 -4.73 7.89 -3.44
C HIS A 199 -4.07 8.56 -2.22
N PHE A 200 -3.91 9.89 -2.23
CA PHE A 200 -3.31 10.61 -1.11
C PHE A 200 -4.34 11.12 -0.11
N PHE A 201 -5.48 11.63 -0.58
CA PHE A 201 -6.39 12.41 0.26
C PHE A 201 -7.74 11.75 0.56
N SER A 202 -8.10 10.67 -0.15
CA SER A 202 -9.27 9.85 0.16
C SER A 202 -9.07 8.89 1.34
N PRO A 203 -7.86 8.32 1.61
CA PRO A 203 -7.70 7.41 2.73
C PRO A 203 -8.02 8.05 4.10
N PRO A 204 -8.96 7.48 4.88
CA PRO A 204 -9.31 8.01 6.21
C PRO A 204 -8.16 7.98 7.21
N GLY A 205 -7.19 7.09 7.01
CA GLY A 205 -6.02 6.94 7.86
C GLY A 205 -5.01 8.08 7.77
N LEU A 206 -5.23 9.11 6.93
CA LEU A 206 -4.35 10.28 6.85
C LEU A 206 -4.40 11.09 8.15
N VAL A 207 -3.37 10.94 8.99
CA VAL A 207 -3.33 11.56 10.34
C VAL A 207 -2.44 12.79 10.41
N ARG A 208 -1.39 12.86 9.58
CA ARG A 208 -0.39 13.93 9.67
C ARG A 208 0.20 14.27 8.31
N ALA A 209 0.47 15.55 8.10
CA ALA A 209 1.28 16.05 6.99
C ALA A 209 2.49 16.80 7.54
N THR A 210 3.69 16.44 7.10
CA THR A 210 4.94 17.06 7.54
C THR A 210 5.64 17.70 6.36
N GLY A 211 5.93 19.00 6.42
CA GLY A 211 6.56 19.69 5.30
C GLY A 211 6.79 21.19 5.48
N ALA A 212 7.36 21.80 4.45
CA ALA A 212 7.48 23.25 4.39
C ALA A 212 6.08 23.93 4.34
N PRO A 213 5.94 25.20 4.75
CA PRO A 213 4.65 25.89 4.74
C PRO A 213 3.92 25.88 3.39
N GLU A 214 4.65 25.94 2.27
CA GLU A 214 4.05 25.84 0.93
C GLU A 214 3.47 24.46 0.62
N PHE A 215 4.19 23.39 1.01
CA PHE A 215 3.70 22.02 0.89
C PHE A 215 2.43 21.85 1.72
N LEU A 216 2.44 22.30 2.98
CA LEU A 216 1.30 22.15 3.89
C LEU A 216 0.07 22.94 3.42
N ARG A 217 0.26 24.14 2.88
CA ARG A 217 -0.85 24.92 2.27
C ARG A 217 -1.51 24.16 1.11
N ARG A 218 -0.71 23.52 0.26
CA ARG A 218 -1.22 22.69 -0.86
C ARG A 218 -1.95 21.44 -0.38
N VAL A 219 -1.37 20.75 0.61
CA VAL A 219 -2.01 19.59 1.25
C VAL A 219 -3.35 19.98 1.88
N ALA A 220 -3.41 21.09 2.62
CA ALA A 220 -4.66 21.55 3.22
C ALA A 220 -5.74 21.87 2.18
N GLY A 221 -5.36 22.50 1.06
CA GLY A 221 -6.29 22.75 -0.06
C GLY A 221 -6.83 21.46 -0.68
N ARG A 222 -5.93 20.55 -1.06
CA ARG A 222 -6.30 19.25 -1.66
C ARG A 222 -7.12 18.36 -0.72
N TRP A 223 -6.75 18.34 0.56
CA TRP A 223 -7.50 17.60 1.56
C TRP A 223 -8.91 18.16 1.71
N THR A 224 -9.08 19.48 1.76
CA THR A 224 -10.41 20.12 1.79
C THR A 224 -11.23 19.79 0.55
N GLU A 225 -10.63 19.83 -0.65
CA GLU A 225 -11.29 19.40 -1.90
C GLU A 225 -11.76 17.94 -1.82
N ALA A 226 -10.89 17.03 -1.37
CA ALA A 226 -11.20 15.61 -1.26
C ALA A 226 -12.31 15.32 -0.24
N GLN A 227 -12.37 16.07 0.86
CA GLN A 227 -13.46 15.95 1.85
C GLN A 227 -14.77 16.58 1.36
N GLY A 228 -14.69 17.64 0.55
CA GLY A 228 -15.86 18.36 0.01
C GLY A 228 -16.50 17.72 -1.23
N ALA A 229 -15.79 16.82 -1.93
CA ALA A 229 -16.24 16.18 -3.16
C ALA A 229 -17.33 15.10 -2.99
N GLY A 230 -17.87 14.88 -1.78
CA GLY A 230 -19.13 14.18 -1.58
C GLY A 230 -19.13 12.64 -1.66
N ASP A 231 -18.01 12.01 -2.06
CA ASP A 231 -17.88 10.54 -2.09
C ASP A 231 -16.94 9.98 -0.99
N GLY A 232 -16.55 10.82 -0.02
CA GLY A 232 -15.74 10.39 1.13
C GLY A 232 -16.47 9.36 1.99
N PRO A 233 -15.79 8.31 2.48
CA PRO A 233 -16.48 7.28 3.24
C PRO A 233 -17.00 7.86 4.56
N PRO A 234 -18.19 7.43 5.04
CA PRO A 234 -18.78 7.95 6.26
C PRO A 234 -17.86 7.74 7.48
N PRO A 235 -18.03 8.50 8.57
CA PRO A 235 -17.21 8.34 9.77
C PRO A 235 -17.24 6.88 10.27
N MET A 236 -16.08 6.40 10.74
CA MET A 236 -15.92 5.06 11.31
C MET A 236 -16.98 4.81 12.41
N PRO A 237 -17.81 3.75 12.30
CA PRO A 237 -18.70 3.37 13.39
C PRO A 237 -17.87 2.89 14.61
N PRO A 238 -18.41 2.99 15.84
CA PRO A 238 -17.79 2.42 17.02
C PRO A 238 -17.52 0.92 16.84
N ALA A 239 -16.54 0.41 17.59
CA ALA A 239 -15.96 -0.92 17.45
C ALA A 239 -16.91 -2.06 17.85
N ASP A 240 -17.99 -2.25 17.11
CA ASP A 240 -18.75 -3.50 17.16
C ASP A 240 -17.97 -4.62 16.48
N PRO A 241 -18.01 -5.86 17.00
CA PRO A 241 -17.38 -7.00 16.36
C PRO A 241 -18.05 -7.26 15.01
N MET A 242 -17.31 -6.97 13.93
CA MET A 242 -17.72 -7.28 12.56
C MET A 242 -17.88 -8.80 12.40
N PRO A 243 -18.89 -9.28 11.65
CA PRO A 243 -19.07 -10.69 11.42
C PRO A 243 -17.84 -11.30 10.71
N PRO A 244 -17.51 -12.58 10.96
CA PRO A 244 -16.36 -13.24 10.36
C PRO A 244 -16.38 -13.16 8.83
N LEU A 245 -15.21 -12.93 8.24
CA LEU A 245 -15.03 -12.93 6.79
C LEU A 245 -15.18 -14.35 6.21
N GLU A 246 -16.20 -14.58 5.39
CA GLU A 246 -16.22 -15.70 4.45
C GLU A 246 -15.29 -15.38 3.26
N ILE A 247 -14.14 -16.06 3.20
CA ILE A 247 -13.29 -16.03 2.01
C ILE A 247 -14.04 -16.78 0.91
N LYS A 248 -14.46 -16.06 -0.15
CA LYS A 248 -15.10 -16.69 -1.31
C LYS A 248 -14.06 -17.49 -2.08
N GLU A 249 -14.12 -18.83 -2.00
CA GLU A 249 -13.32 -19.67 -2.89
C GLU A 249 -13.73 -19.44 -4.34
N ARG A 250 -12.75 -19.21 -5.23
CA ARG A 250 -12.99 -18.97 -6.66
C ARG A 250 -13.37 -20.28 -7.37
N ARG A 251 -14.57 -20.81 -7.15
CA ARG A 251 -15.16 -21.84 -8.00
C ARG A 251 -15.88 -21.17 -9.18
N GLY A 252 -15.36 -21.37 -10.39
CA GLY A 252 -16.19 -21.27 -11.61
C GLY A 252 -16.22 -19.93 -12.35
N TRP A 253 -15.20 -19.07 -12.27
CA TRP A 253 -15.05 -17.93 -13.20
C TRP A 253 -14.55 -18.41 -14.58
N ARG A 254 -15.36 -19.21 -15.28
CA ARG A 254 -15.36 -19.27 -16.75
C ARG A 254 -16.58 -18.48 -17.21
N ASN A 255 -16.32 -17.41 -17.94
CA ASN A 255 -17.28 -16.59 -18.68
C ASN A 255 -18.22 -15.73 -17.82
N ARG A 256 -17.88 -14.43 -17.71
CA ARG A 256 -18.77 -13.31 -18.05
C ARG A 256 -18.02 -11.98 -17.85
N ILE A 257 -17.40 -11.54 -18.94
CA ILE A 257 -17.34 -10.11 -19.28
C ILE A 257 -18.72 -9.79 -19.90
N PRO A 258 -19.38 -8.69 -19.51
CA PRO A 258 -19.28 -7.48 -20.32
C PRO A 258 -18.98 -6.23 -19.50
N TRP A 259 -18.06 -5.45 -20.06
CA TRP A 259 -17.85 -4.03 -19.78
C TRP A 259 -19.14 -3.23 -19.86
N PHE A 260 -19.33 -2.28 -18.96
CA PHE A 260 -19.74 -0.89 -19.23
C PHE A 260 -19.27 0.01 -18.10
#